data_AF-A0A7Y7P5F9-F1
#
_entry.id   AF-A0A7Y7P5F9-F1
#
_cell.length_a   1.000
_cell.length_b   1.000
_cell.length_c   1.000
_cell.angle_alpha   90.00
_cell.angle_beta   90.00
_cell.angle_gamma   90.00
#
_symmetry.space_group_name_H-M   'P 1'
#
loop_
_entity.id
_entity.type
_entity.pdbx_description
1 polymer ?
#
loop_
_entity_poly.entity_id
_entity_poly.type
_entity_poly.pdbx_seq_one_letter_code
_entity_poly.pdbx_strand_id
1 'polypeptide(L)'
;MLFNSGCSPFFISSAISSMLFGKLNYDTQLANSEDRIAFQKQMNLARQKFEDEKFEQELRFKREMLKTGHFFQQIEAKRSFENEKKKLEFNHFESYWPLRIDIHAIWNENIFSKSSPSLTVILSRYNSPKANNDYSNTCDELERYSEKLQNITFKHSAWKFAEQVNVNYNVGGIAQNMNVHYIMQGIPTLIITPQVVGDTLYFDTSIWSFGKGLGSFFNRSMFSMPFAEQEYDQLKDKIRFAQIAIMGVVRDNFMLFEFQKPPVFPKVVEQERLDKYPDVHQFLVTQYGALKEQTTTSTDFKAFCSNRELIDIEQILQTSVNTLNQ
;
A
#
# COMPACT_ATOMS: atom_id res chain seq x y z
N MET A 1 -24.06 70.62 -87.17
CA MET A 1 -23.32 69.74 -88.11
C MET A 1 -22.02 70.46 -88.41
N LEU A 2 -20.86 70.06 -87.87
CA LEU A 2 -20.05 68.94 -88.37
C LEU A 2 -19.22 68.34 -87.22
N PHE A 3 -19.78 67.37 -86.50
CA PHE A 3 -18.98 66.22 -86.08
C PHE A 3 -18.96 65.31 -87.30
N ASN A 4 -17.89 65.37 -88.10
CA ASN A 4 -17.68 64.36 -89.12
C ASN A 4 -16.18 64.11 -89.30
N SER A 5 -15.81 62.87 -88.98
CA SER A 5 -14.65 62.17 -89.56
C SER A 5 -13.29 62.83 -89.34
N GLY A 6 -12.91 63.03 -88.08
CA GLY A 6 -11.53 63.24 -87.70
C GLY A 6 -11.01 62.02 -86.97
N CYS A 7 -10.19 61.18 -87.62
CA CYS A 7 -9.31 60.25 -86.92
C CYS A 7 -8.68 61.01 -85.75
N SER A 8 -8.97 60.59 -84.51
CA SER A 8 -8.47 61.29 -83.33
C SER A 8 -6.94 61.48 -83.44
N PRO A 9 -6.33 62.54 -82.89
CA PRO A 9 -4.88 62.74 -82.94
C PRO A 9 -4.09 61.51 -82.45
N PHE A 10 -4.71 60.68 -81.62
CA PHE A 10 -4.23 59.36 -81.23
C PHE A 10 -4.11 58.39 -82.41
N PHE A 11 -5.08 58.36 -83.34
CA PHE A 11 -5.06 57.55 -84.57
C PHE A 11 -4.00 58.02 -85.57
N ILE A 12 -3.78 59.32 -85.71
CA ILE A 12 -2.74 59.85 -86.62
C ILE A 12 -1.35 59.61 -86.03
N SER A 13 -1.16 59.88 -84.73
CA SER A 13 0.11 59.62 -84.06
C SER A 13 0.42 58.12 -83.98
N SER A 14 -0.58 57.27 -83.74
CA SER A 14 -0.42 55.82 -83.78
C SER A 14 -0.18 55.31 -85.21
N ALA A 15 -0.81 55.87 -86.25
CA ALA A 15 -0.52 55.49 -87.64
C ALA A 15 0.93 55.82 -88.04
N ILE A 16 1.44 57.00 -87.69
CA ILE A 16 2.84 57.39 -87.96
C ILE A 16 3.81 56.54 -87.11
N SER A 17 3.49 56.31 -85.84
CA SER A 17 4.31 55.48 -84.95
C SER A 17 4.30 54.00 -85.38
N SER A 18 3.18 53.46 -85.84
CA SER A 18 3.07 52.13 -86.44
C SER A 18 3.75 52.04 -87.81
N MET A 19 3.81 53.13 -88.58
CA MET A 19 4.57 53.14 -89.84
C MET A 19 6.08 53.15 -89.60
N LEU A 20 6.56 53.91 -88.60
CA LEU A 20 7.99 54.05 -88.29
C LEU A 20 8.52 52.91 -87.41
N PHE A 21 7.76 52.50 -86.41
CA PHE A 21 8.15 51.52 -85.39
C PHE A 21 7.27 50.28 -85.37
N GLY A 22 6.27 50.14 -86.25
CA GLY A 22 5.34 48.99 -86.20
C GLY A 22 6.03 47.66 -86.42
N LYS A 23 7.02 47.58 -87.31
CA LYS A 23 7.83 46.36 -87.47
C LYS A 23 8.67 46.07 -86.23
N LEU A 24 9.32 47.10 -85.67
CA LEU A 24 10.12 46.98 -84.44
C LEU A 24 9.26 46.59 -83.22
N ASN A 25 8.07 47.17 -83.10
CA ASN A 25 7.09 46.85 -82.06
C ASN A 25 6.46 45.47 -82.25
N TYR A 26 6.24 45.04 -83.49
CA TYR A 26 5.77 43.69 -83.80
C TYR A 26 6.84 42.66 -83.40
N ASP A 27 8.09 42.86 -83.81
CA ASP A 27 9.20 41.97 -83.44
C ASP A 27 9.43 41.96 -81.91
N THR A 28 9.30 43.13 -81.26
CA THR A 28 9.38 43.25 -79.79
C THR A 28 8.18 42.60 -79.09
N GLN A 29 6.97 42.67 -79.65
CA GLN A 29 5.79 41.98 -79.12
C GLN A 29 5.90 40.47 -79.28
N LEU A 30 6.47 39.99 -80.39
CA LEU A 30 6.71 38.58 -80.64
C LEU A 30 7.73 38.04 -79.63
N ALA A 31 8.88 38.71 -79.47
CA ALA A 31 9.88 38.37 -78.45
C ALA A 31 9.30 38.39 -77.02
N ASN A 32 8.54 39.44 -76.67
CA ASN A 32 7.86 39.52 -75.37
C ASN A 32 6.79 38.43 -75.19
N SER A 33 6.14 37.99 -76.26
CA SER A 33 5.15 36.91 -76.20
C SER A 33 5.82 35.55 -75.97
N GLU A 34 6.96 35.31 -76.62
CA GLU A 34 7.79 34.12 -76.41
C GLU A 34 8.33 34.08 -74.98
N ASP A 35 8.83 35.20 -74.47
CA ASP A 35 9.29 35.33 -73.08
C ASP A 35 8.16 35.12 -72.07
N ARG A 36 6.96 35.64 -72.34
CA ARG A 36 5.77 35.40 -71.49
C ARG A 36 5.37 33.93 -71.48
N ILE A 37 5.37 33.27 -72.64
CA ILE A 37 5.07 31.84 -72.75
C ILE A 37 6.12 31.02 -72.00
N ALA A 38 7.40 31.36 -72.16
CA ALA A 38 8.50 30.71 -71.44
C ALA A 38 8.38 30.90 -69.92
N PHE A 39 8.10 32.12 -69.46
CA PHE A 39 7.89 32.44 -68.05
C PHE A 39 6.67 31.71 -67.47
N GLN A 40 5.54 31.68 -68.19
CA GLN A 40 4.34 30.97 -67.77
C GLN A 40 4.60 29.46 -67.67
N LYS A 41 5.36 28.90 -68.61
CA LYS A 41 5.80 27.50 -68.56
C LYS A 41 6.68 27.24 -67.34
N GLN A 42 7.64 28.12 -67.05
CA GLN A 42 8.48 28.01 -65.85
C GLN A 42 7.67 28.12 -64.55
N MET A 43 6.72 29.06 -64.48
CA MET A 43 5.84 29.23 -63.33
C MET A 43 4.96 28.00 -63.11
N ASN A 44 4.42 27.40 -64.18
CA ASN A 44 3.65 26.16 -64.08
C ASN A 44 4.50 24.98 -63.61
N LEU A 45 5.72 24.86 -64.11
CA LEU A 45 6.66 23.83 -63.63
C LEU A 45 7.03 24.04 -62.15
N ALA A 46 7.24 25.30 -61.73
CA ALA A 46 7.53 25.62 -60.34
C ALA A 46 6.34 25.30 -59.42
N ARG A 47 5.09 25.58 -59.86
CA ARG A 47 3.88 25.21 -59.13
C ARG A 47 3.73 23.70 -59.00
N GLN A 48 3.93 22.95 -60.09
CA GLN A 48 3.87 21.49 -60.05
C GLN A 48 4.90 20.91 -59.08
N LYS A 49 6.16 21.37 -59.15
CA LYS A 49 7.20 20.94 -58.20
C LYS A 49 6.83 21.24 -56.75
N PHE A 50 6.29 22.43 -56.48
CA PHE A 50 5.87 22.81 -55.13
C PHE A 50 4.68 21.95 -54.63
N GLU A 51 3.70 21.65 -55.49
CA GLU A 51 2.58 20.77 -55.16
C GLU A 51 3.05 19.34 -54.87
N ASP A 52 3.98 18.82 -55.66
CA ASP A 52 4.58 17.50 -55.47
C ASP A 52 5.37 17.44 -54.14
N GLU A 53 6.21 18.44 -53.86
CA GLU A 53 6.97 18.55 -52.61
C GLU A 53 6.05 18.65 -51.39
N LYS A 54 4.99 19.46 -51.49
CA LYS A 54 3.99 19.60 -50.42
C LYS A 54 3.28 18.26 -50.17
N PHE A 55 2.84 17.58 -51.22
CA PHE A 55 2.19 16.28 -51.10
C PHE A 55 3.12 15.24 -50.46
N GLU A 56 4.39 15.23 -50.83
CA GLU A 56 5.38 14.34 -50.23
C GLU A 56 5.59 14.62 -48.74
N GLN A 57 5.69 15.89 -48.34
CA GLN A 57 5.80 16.28 -46.93
C GLN A 57 4.57 15.87 -46.12
N GLU A 58 3.36 16.11 -46.64
CA GLU A 58 2.12 15.66 -46.01
C GLU A 58 2.07 14.14 -45.86
N LEU A 59 2.52 13.40 -46.87
CA LEU A 59 2.56 11.94 -46.83
C LEU A 59 3.58 11.44 -45.79
N ARG A 60 4.76 12.07 -45.71
CA ARG A 60 5.78 11.75 -44.69
C ARG A 60 5.23 12.02 -43.29
N PHE A 61 4.63 13.19 -43.07
CA PHE A 61 4.01 13.54 -41.79
C PHE A 61 2.91 12.54 -41.40
N LYS A 62 2.02 12.17 -42.33
CA LYS A 62 0.98 11.15 -42.08
C LYS A 62 1.58 9.79 -41.70
N ARG A 63 2.68 9.37 -42.36
CA ARG A 63 3.38 8.12 -42.01
C ARG A 63 4.00 8.19 -40.62
N GLU A 64 4.60 9.31 -40.25
CA GLU A 64 5.17 9.50 -38.90
C GLU A 64 4.09 9.52 -37.83
N MET A 65 3.00 10.24 -38.07
CA MET A 65 1.80 10.23 -37.22
C MET A 65 1.28 8.81 -36.98
N LEU A 66 1.14 7.99 -38.03
CA LEU A 66 0.68 6.62 -37.92
C LEU A 66 1.65 5.74 -37.13
N LYS A 67 2.96 5.85 -37.38
CA LYS A 67 3.99 5.12 -36.63
C LYS A 67 3.96 5.48 -35.15
N THR A 68 3.90 6.77 -34.84
CA THR A 68 3.81 7.27 -33.47
C THR A 68 2.52 6.81 -32.79
N GLY A 69 1.38 6.86 -33.51
CA GLY A 69 0.10 6.35 -33.02
C GLY A 69 0.14 4.86 -32.69
N HIS A 70 0.70 4.03 -33.58
CA HIS A 70 0.90 2.60 -33.30
C HIS A 70 1.81 2.36 -32.10
N PHE A 71 2.89 3.13 -31.97
CA PHE A 71 3.79 3.04 -30.83
C PHE A 71 3.06 3.36 -29.51
N PHE A 72 2.26 4.42 -29.46
CA PHE A 72 1.45 4.74 -28.28
C PHE A 72 0.42 3.65 -27.97
N GLN A 73 -0.27 3.11 -28.97
CA GLN A 73 -1.20 1.99 -28.79
C GLN A 73 -0.53 0.76 -28.19
N GLN A 74 0.70 0.44 -28.63
CA GLN A 74 1.45 -0.68 -28.06
C GLN A 74 1.83 -0.45 -26.59
N ILE A 75 2.24 0.78 -26.24
CA ILE A 75 2.55 1.15 -24.85
C ILE A 75 1.29 1.05 -23.98
N GLU A 76 0.17 1.57 -24.46
CA GLU A 76 -1.11 1.53 -23.75
C GLU A 76 -1.60 0.10 -23.56
N ALA A 77 -1.52 -0.74 -24.60
CA ALA A 77 -1.87 -2.16 -24.52
C ALA A 77 -1.00 -2.89 -23.50
N LYS A 78 0.32 -2.66 -23.50
CA LYS A 78 1.24 -3.25 -22.52
C LYS A 78 0.91 -2.80 -21.09
N ARG A 79 0.69 -1.50 -20.87
CA ARG A 79 0.31 -0.97 -19.56
C ARG A 79 -1.03 -1.53 -19.09
N SER A 80 -2.02 -1.64 -19.98
CA SER A 80 -3.32 -2.22 -19.64
C SER A 80 -3.20 -3.69 -19.23
N PHE A 81 -2.41 -4.46 -19.98
CA PHE A 81 -2.16 -5.86 -19.65
C PHE A 81 -1.43 -6.01 -18.31
N GLU A 82 -0.42 -5.19 -18.03
CA GLU A 82 0.28 -5.18 -16.75
C GLU A 82 -0.66 -4.83 -15.58
N ASN A 83 -1.56 -3.85 -15.77
CA ASN A 83 -2.55 -3.48 -14.78
C ASN A 83 -3.57 -4.60 -14.53
N GLU A 84 -4.03 -5.27 -15.59
CA GLU A 84 -4.94 -6.41 -15.49
C GLU A 84 -4.28 -7.59 -14.76
N LYS A 85 -3.02 -7.90 -15.10
CA LYS A 85 -2.23 -8.90 -14.40
C LYS A 85 -2.12 -8.59 -12.90
N LYS A 86 -1.74 -7.37 -12.54
CA LYS A 86 -1.64 -6.94 -11.12
C LYS A 86 -2.98 -7.03 -10.40
N LYS A 87 -4.08 -6.69 -11.10
CA LYS A 87 -5.44 -6.81 -10.55
C LYS A 87 -5.81 -8.26 -10.29
N LEU A 88 -5.50 -9.18 -11.22
CA LEU A 88 -5.73 -10.61 -11.03
C LEU A 88 -4.90 -11.18 -9.88
N GLU A 89 -3.62 -10.82 -9.79
CA GLU A 89 -2.74 -11.20 -8.68
C GLU A 89 -3.26 -10.69 -7.33
N PHE A 90 -3.74 -9.44 -7.28
CA PHE A 90 -4.33 -8.87 -6.08
C PHE A 90 -5.65 -9.56 -5.69
N ASN A 91 -6.56 -9.79 -6.64
CA ASN A 91 -7.80 -10.51 -6.38
C ASN A 91 -7.52 -11.94 -5.88
N HIS A 92 -6.48 -12.59 -6.43
CA HIS A 92 -6.04 -13.89 -5.95
C HIS A 92 -5.55 -13.80 -4.51
N PHE A 93 -4.69 -12.84 -4.19
CA PHE A 93 -4.23 -12.59 -2.82
C PHE A 93 -5.39 -12.30 -1.84
N GLU A 94 -6.34 -11.46 -2.23
CA GLU A 94 -7.50 -11.08 -1.43
C GLU A 94 -8.37 -12.29 -1.07
N SER A 95 -8.45 -13.30 -1.96
CA SER A 95 -9.18 -14.54 -1.68
C SER A 95 -8.59 -15.37 -0.53
N TYR A 96 -7.31 -15.17 -0.21
CA TYR A 96 -6.60 -15.78 0.93
C TYR A 96 -6.51 -14.86 2.15
N TRP A 97 -7.06 -13.66 2.08
CA TRP A 97 -6.95 -12.66 3.13
C TRP A 97 -7.70 -13.10 4.40
N PRO A 98 -7.00 -13.32 5.54
CA PRO A 98 -7.60 -13.90 6.74
C PRO A 98 -8.47 -12.92 7.54
N LEU A 99 -8.32 -11.61 7.32
CA LEU A 99 -9.01 -10.61 8.12
C LEU A 99 -10.30 -10.15 7.44
N ARG A 100 -11.30 -9.80 8.26
CA ARG A 100 -12.53 -9.12 7.83
C ARG A 100 -12.30 -7.63 7.52
N ILE A 101 -11.15 -7.10 7.94
CA ILE A 101 -10.74 -5.73 7.66
C ILE A 101 -10.36 -5.64 6.19
N ASP A 102 -10.92 -4.65 5.48
CA ASP A 102 -10.59 -4.39 4.09
C ASP A 102 -9.13 -3.92 3.91
N ILE A 103 -8.45 -4.44 2.89
CA ILE A 103 -7.04 -4.13 2.60
C ILE A 103 -6.90 -2.64 2.26
N HIS A 104 -7.85 -2.07 1.51
CA HIS A 104 -7.79 -0.66 1.13
C HIS A 104 -7.98 0.26 2.34
N ALA A 105 -8.84 -0.12 3.30
CA ALA A 105 -8.98 0.60 4.56
C ALA A 105 -7.66 0.64 5.37
N ILE A 106 -6.91 -0.47 5.41
CA ILE A 106 -5.61 -0.54 6.09
C ILE A 106 -4.59 0.40 5.44
N TRP A 107 -4.55 0.44 4.11
CA TRP A 107 -3.64 1.35 3.39
C TRP A 107 -3.96 2.82 3.65
N ASN A 108 -5.24 3.18 3.74
CA ASN A 108 -5.63 4.54 4.11
C ASN A 108 -5.18 4.87 5.54
N GLU A 109 -5.32 3.95 6.50
CA GLU A 109 -4.85 4.15 7.88
C GLU A 109 -3.32 4.33 7.97
N ASN A 110 -2.55 3.57 7.17
CA ASN A 110 -1.10 3.73 7.09
C ASN A 110 -0.64 5.11 6.62
N ILE A 111 -1.42 5.78 5.77
CA ILE A 111 -1.08 7.09 5.19
C ILE A 111 -1.26 8.23 6.22
N PHE A 112 -2.21 8.08 7.16
CA PHE A 112 -2.54 9.08 8.17
C PHE A 112 -2.03 8.64 9.55
N SER A 113 -0.71 8.50 9.71
CA SER A 113 -0.15 8.05 10.99
C SER A 113 -0.45 9.03 12.13
N LYS A 114 -1.14 8.56 13.17
CA LYS A 114 -1.33 9.27 14.44
C LYS A 114 0.02 9.54 15.12
N SER A 115 0.12 10.62 15.89
CA SER A 115 1.34 11.02 16.63
C SER A 115 1.81 10.01 17.69
N SER A 116 1.00 9.00 18.02
CA SER A 116 1.37 7.88 18.89
C SER A 116 0.63 6.62 18.43
N PRO A 117 1.27 5.70 17.70
CA PRO A 117 0.60 4.50 17.21
C PRO A 117 0.27 3.54 18.37
N SER A 118 -0.99 3.13 18.46
CA SER A 118 -1.43 2.08 19.39
C SER A 118 -1.05 0.69 18.86
N LEU A 119 -0.76 -0.25 19.75
CA LEU A 119 -0.60 -1.65 19.37
C LEU A 119 -1.96 -2.24 18.95
N THR A 120 -2.09 -2.65 17.70
CA THR A 120 -3.27 -3.37 17.21
C THR A 120 -3.19 -4.82 17.66
N VAL A 121 -4.25 -5.36 18.24
CA VAL A 121 -4.28 -6.77 18.67
C VAL A 121 -5.34 -7.52 17.90
N ILE A 122 -4.95 -8.67 17.35
CA ILE A 122 -5.81 -9.56 16.60
C ILE A 122 -5.69 -10.97 17.19
N LEU A 123 -6.82 -11.57 17.54
CA LEU A 123 -6.87 -12.98 17.90
C LEU A 123 -7.25 -13.79 16.67
N SER A 124 -6.40 -14.74 16.26
CA SER A 124 -6.76 -15.68 15.21
C SER A 124 -7.60 -16.83 15.76
N ARG A 125 -8.36 -17.46 14.86
CA ARG A 125 -9.13 -18.67 15.17
C ARG A 125 -8.24 -19.89 15.01
N TYR A 126 -8.51 -20.92 15.78
CA TYR A 126 -7.84 -22.21 15.63
C TYR A 126 -8.87 -23.32 15.37
N ASN A 127 -8.39 -24.44 14.86
CA ASN A 127 -9.22 -25.50 14.29
C ASN A 127 -9.88 -26.38 15.39
N SER A 128 -10.77 -25.77 16.17
CA SER A 128 -11.57 -26.42 17.22
C SER A 128 -13.02 -25.93 17.07
N PRO A 129 -14.01 -26.84 16.88
CA PRO A 129 -15.42 -26.46 16.82
C PRO A 129 -15.88 -25.76 18.11
N LYS A 130 -15.45 -26.24 19.28
CA LYS A 130 -15.80 -25.64 20.57
C LYS A 130 -15.21 -24.24 20.72
N ALA A 131 -13.94 -24.07 20.37
CA ALA A 131 -13.28 -22.76 20.40
C ALA A 131 -13.88 -21.77 19.41
N ASN A 132 -14.28 -22.24 18.23
CA ASN A 132 -14.92 -21.38 17.23
C ASN A 132 -16.29 -20.85 17.68
N ASN A 133 -17.04 -21.66 18.44
CA ASN A 133 -18.30 -21.25 19.06
C ASN A 133 -18.10 -20.23 20.18
N ASP A 134 -17.01 -20.34 20.95
CA ASP A 134 -16.70 -19.43 22.06
C ASP A 134 -15.83 -18.22 21.65
N TYR A 135 -15.39 -18.16 20.39
CA TYR A 135 -14.47 -17.14 19.90
C TYR A 135 -14.99 -15.71 20.13
N SER A 136 -16.30 -15.47 19.91
CA SER A 136 -16.90 -14.15 20.16
C SER A 136 -16.78 -13.73 21.62
N ASN A 137 -17.13 -14.63 22.55
CA ASN A 137 -17.02 -14.38 23.99
C ASN A 137 -15.57 -14.12 24.40
N THR A 138 -14.63 -14.87 23.81
CA THR A 138 -13.20 -14.68 24.03
C THR A 138 -12.74 -13.30 23.53
N CYS A 139 -13.22 -12.87 22.35
CA CYS A 139 -12.97 -11.53 21.83
C CYS A 139 -13.57 -10.44 22.73
N ASP A 140 -14.78 -10.62 23.25
CA ASP A 140 -15.42 -9.66 24.18
C ASP A 140 -14.56 -9.47 25.44
N GLU A 141 -14.00 -10.56 25.98
CA GLU A 141 -13.16 -10.48 27.18
C GLU A 141 -11.84 -9.76 26.91
N LEU A 142 -11.16 -10.09 25.80
CA LEU A 142 -9.94 -9.43 25.38
C LEU A 142 -10.16 -7.93 25.13
N GLU A 143 -11.27 -7.56 24.50
CA GLU A 143 -11.63 -6.16 24.25
C GLU A 143 -11.77 -5.38 25.56
N ARG A 144 -12.49 -5.93 26.55
CA ARG A 144 -12.62 -5.31 27.89
C ARG A 144 -11.27 -5.11 28.58
N TYR A 145 -10.34 -6.06 28.46
CA TYR A 145 -9.00 -5.89 29.01
C TYR A 145 -8.17 -4.87 28.21
N SER A 146 -8.38 -4.78 26.91
CA SER A 146 -7.71 -3.79 26.06
C SER A 146 -8.06 -2.35 26.46
N GLU A 147 -9.32 -2.10 26.83
CA GLU A 147 -9.77 -0.81 27.35
C GLU A 147 -9.05 -0.41 28.65
N LYS A 148 -8.79 -1.39 29.53
CA LYS A 148 -8.06 -1.16 30.79
C LYS A 148 -6.57 -0.85 30.58
N LEU A 149 -5.94 -1.42 29.53
CA LEU A 149 -4.49 -1.33 29.31
C LEU A 149 -4.02 -0.02 28.67
N GLN A 150 -4.91 0.70 27.98
CA GLN A 150 -4.59 1.92 27.21
C GLN A 150 -3.50 1.70 26.12
N ASN A 151 -3.51 2.53 25.08
CA ASN A 151 -2.56 2.46 23.95
C ASN A 151 -2.56 1.11 23.19
N ILE A 152 -3.66 0.37 23.27
CA ILE A 152 -3.88 -0.88 22.59
C ILE A 152 -5.26 -0.80 21.90
N THR A 153 -5.36 -1.34 20.69
CA THR A 153 -6.61 -1.40 19.93
C THR A 153 -6.88 -2.85 19.58
N PHE A 154 -7.80 -3.48 20.30
CA PHE A 154 -8.25 -4.83 19.95
C PHE A 154 -9.19 -4.77 18.75
N LYS A 155 -8.95 -5.58 17.71
CA LYS A 155 -9.83 -5.69 16.55
C LYS A 155 -10.80 -6.84 16.76
N HIS A 156 -11.96 -6.53 17.33
CA HIS A 156 -12.99 -7.49 17.68
C HIS A 156 -13.39 -8.38 16.50
N SER A 157 -13.32 -9.70 16.69
CA SER A 157 -13.69 -10.72 15.71
C SER A 157 -13.12 -10.50 14.29
N ALA A 158 -11.92 -9.93 14.19
CA ALA A 158 -11.33 -9.58 12.90
C ALA A 158 -10.93 -10.79 12.06
N TRP A 159 -10.71 -11.96 12.66
CA TRP A 159 -10.28 -13.15 11.94
C TRP A 159 -11.46 -13.93 11.34
N LYS A 160 -11.40 -14.20 10.03
CA LYS A 160 -12.42 -14.95 9.29
C LYS A 160 -12.45 -16.42 9.70
N PHE A 161 -13.61 -17.05 9.54
CA PHE A 161 -13.72 -18.51 9.64
C PHE A 161 -13.01 -19.20 8.47
N ALA A 162 -12.56 -20.44 8.66
CA ALA A 162 -11.96 -21.25 7.59
C ALA A 162 -12.85 -21.27 6.33
N GLU A 163 -14.15 -21.48 6.52
CA GLU A 163 -15.17 -21.54 5.47
C GLU A 163 -15.33 -20.22 4.69
N GLN A 164 -14.90 -19.10 5.28
CA GLN A 164 -14.97 -17.76 4.68
C GLN A 164 -13.70 -17.40 3.89
N VAL A 165 -12.66 -18.24 3.96
CA VAL A 165 -11.43 -18.09 3.20
C VAL A 165 -11.32 -19.29 2.27
N ASN A 166 -10.84 -19.13 1.05
CA ASN A 166 -10.79 -20.23 0.07
C ASN A 166 -9.61 -21.19 0.36
N VAL A 167 -9.49 -21.65 1.61
CA VAL A 167 -8.34 -22.38 2.15
C VAL A 167 -8.83 -23.57 2.97
N ASN A 168 -8.51 -24.78 2.49
CA ASN A 168 -8.74 -26.05 3.20
C ASN A 168 -7.66 -26.34 4.27
N TYR A 169 -6.81 -25.37 4.62
CA TYR A 169 -5.72 -25.55 5.56
C TYR A 169 -6.01 -24.87 6.88
N ASN A 170 -5.41 -25.41 7.95
CA ASN A 170 -5.41 -24.86 9.29
C ASN A 170 -5.33 -23.34 9.26
N VAL A 171 -6.39 -22.72 9.74
CA VAL A 171 -6.49 -21.27 9.94
C VAL A 171 -5.48 -20.93 11.03
N GLY A 172 -4.44 -20.18 10.68
CA GLY A 172 -3.34 -19.85 11.59
C GLY A 172 -2.00 -20.46 11.18
N GLY A 173 -0.95 -19.64 11.30
CA GLY A 173 0.43 -20.04 11.03
C GLY A 173 1.29 -18.87 10.56
N ILE A 174 2.62 -19.06 10.62
CA ILE A 174 3.61 -18.01 10.32
C ILE A 174 3.42 -17.43 8.92
N ALA A 175 3.20 -18.25 7.90
CA ALA A 175 3.03 -17.79 6.53
C ALA A 175 1.82 -16.87 6.34
N GLN A 176 0.68 -17.19 6.98
CA GLN A 176 -0.51 -16.35 6.93
C GLN A 176 -0.30 -15.05 7.70
N ASN A 177 0.38 -15.11 8.85
CA ASN A 177 0.74 -13.92 9.62
C ASN A 177 1.73 -13.01 8.86
N MET A 178 2.63 -13.58 8.06
CA MET A 178 3.53 -12.81 7.17
C MET A 178 2.75 -12.07 6.07
N ASN A 179 1.71 -12.68 5.49
CA ASN A 179 0.85 -11.99 4.53
C ASN A 179 0.11 -10.81 5.17
N VAL A 180 -0.36 -10.97 6.42
CA VAL A 180 -0.95 -9.87 7.19
C VAL A 180 0.09 -8.78 7.45
N HIS A 181 1.29 -9.15 7.88
CA HIS A 181 2.39 -8.21 8.10
C HIS A 181 2.74 -7.41 6.84
N TYR A 182 2.83 -8.07 5.67
CA TYR A 182 3.13 -7.38 4.42
C TYR A 182 2.17 -6.21 4.13
N ILE A 183 0.89 -6.39 4.41
CA ILE A 183 -0.15 -5.36 4.24
C ILE A 183 -0.15 -4.36 5.41
N MET A 184 0.06 -4.83 6.64
CA MET A 184 -0.07 -4.06 7.89
C MET A 184 1.28 -3.57 8.46
N GLN A 185 2.38 -3.61 7.71
CA GLN A 185 3.73 -3.27 8.20
C GLN A 185 3.88 -1.83 8.75
N GLY A 186 2.97 -0.93 8.38
CA GLY A 186 2.92 0.43 8.93
C GLY A 186 2.07 0.56 10.21
N ILE A 187 1.45 -0.51 10.69
CA ILE A 187 0.61 -0.53 11.89
C ILE A 187 1.21 -1.51 12.90
N PRO A 188 1.66 -1.08 14.09
CA PRO A 188 2.14 -2.01 15.10
C PRO A 188 1.03 -3.00 15.42
N THR A 189 1.34 -4.29 15.30
CA THR A 189 0.32 -5.33 15.44
C THR A 189 0.88 -6.53 16.19
N LEU A 190 0.04 -7.09 17.05
CA LEU A 190 0.18 -8.39 17.68
C LEU A 190 -0.93 -9.30 17.15
N ILE A 191 -0.55 -10.42 16.57
CA ILE A 191 -1.46 -11.53 16.28
C ILE A 191 -1.20 -12.64 17.30
N ILE A 192 -2.22 -13.00 18.08
CA ILE A 192 -2.20 -14.18 18.95
C ILE A 192 -2.82 -15.34 18.17
N THR A 193 -2.06 -16.40 17.96
CA THR A 193 -2.43 -17.59 17.19
C THR A 193 -2.43 -18.82 18.09
N PRO A 194 -3.59 -19.22 18.64
CA PRO A 194 -3.68 -20.49 19.32
C PRO A 194 -3.50 -21.61 18.29
N GLN A 195 -2.76 -22.66 18.63
CA GLN A 195 -2.56 -23.82 17.75
C GLN A 195 -2.46 -25.09 18.58
N VAL A 196 -3.26 -26.10 18.22
CA VAL A 196 -3.20 -27.41 18.86
C VAL A 196 -2.24 -28.30 18.08
N VAL A 197 -1.22 -28.82 18.74
CA VAL A 197 -0.25 -29.78 18.17
C VAL A 197 -0.15 -30.96 19.13
N GLY A 198 -0.71 -32.10 18.71
CA GLY A 198 -0.90 -33.25 19.59
C GLY A 198 -1.81 -32.87 20.77
N ASP A 199 -1.37 -33.18 21.98
CA ASP A 199 -2.11 -32.92 23.23
C ASP A 199 -1.68 -31.60 23.90
N THR A 200 -1.11 -30.66 23.13
CA THR A 200 -0.65 -29.36 23.62
C THR A 200 -1.25 -28.23 22.81
N LEU A 201 -1.79 -27.23 23.51
CA LEU A 201 -2.18 -25.94 22.94
C LEU A 201 -1.03 -24.96 23.08
N TYR A 202 -0.53 -24.48 21.96
CA TYR A 202 0.48 -23.43 21.84
C TYR A 202 -0.19 -22.09 21.56
N PHE A 203 0.41 -21.01 22.05
CA PHE A 203 0.02 -19.65 21.70
C PHE A 203 1.20 -18.99 20.98
N ASP A 204 1.18 -19.13 19.66
CA ASP A 204 2.12 -18.45 18.78
C ASP A 204 1.75 -16.98 18.67
N THR A 205 2.75 -16.12 18.76
CA THR A 205 2.56 -14.68 18.62
C THR A 205 3.34 -14.19 17.43
N SER A 206 2.73 -13.34 16.61
CA SER A 206 3.41 -12.58 15.57
C SER A 206 3.30 -11.10 15.91
N ILE A 207 4.44 -10.42 16.03
CA ILE A 207 4.54 -9.03 16.49
C ILE A 207 5.39 -8.25 15.50
N TRP A 208 5.00 -7.01 15.21
CA TRP A 208 5.85 -6.04 14.52
C TRP A 208 5.58 -4.63 15.01
N SER A 209 6.60 -3.76 14.89
CA SER A 209 6.52 -2.36 15.31
C SER A 209 6.48 -1.40 14.13
N PHE A 210 6.21 -0.12 14.43
CA PHE A 210 5.92 0.90 13.44
C PHE A 210 7.13 1.16 12.53
N GLY A 211 6.92 1.12 11.21
CA GLY A 211 7.86 1.72 10.24
C GLY A 211 9.20 1.02 10.07
N LYS A 212 9.40 -0.18 10.64
CA LYS A 212 10.65 -0.95 10.56
C LYS A 212 10.64 -2.06 9.49
N GLY A 213 9.59 -2.09 8.65
CA GLY A 213 9.45 -3.02 7.52
C GLY A 213 9.52 -4.50 7.92
N LEU A 214 9.98 -5.35 7.00
CA LEU A 214 10.11 -6.80 7.20
C LEU A 214 11.00 -7.19 8.40
N GLY A 215 12.03 -6.38 8.70
CA GLY A 215 12.98 -6.64 9.78
C GLY A 215 12.37 -6.56 11.20
N SER A 216 11.17 -6.02 11.33
CA SER A 216 10.46 -5.94 12.62
C SER A 216 9.53 -7.11 12.91
N PHE A 217 9.32 -8.01 11.94
CA PHE A 217 8.48 -9.18 12.16
C PHE A 217 9.18 -10.15 13.10
N PHE A 218 8.53 -10.44 14.20
CA PHE A 218 8.95 -11.42 15.17
C PHE A 218 7.83 -12.44 15.36
N ASN A 219 8.16 -13.74 15.30
CA ASN A 219 7.21 -14.79 15.63
C ASN A 219 7.81 -15.76 16.65
N ARG A 220 7.02 -16.09 17.69
CA ARG A 220 7.42 -17.02 18.74
C ARG A 220 6.20 -17.58 19.49
N SER A 221 6.27 -18.85 19.87
CA SER A 221 5.39 -19.44 20.90
C SER A 221 5.71 -18.84 22.26
N MET A 222 4.79 -18.07 22.83
CA MET A 222 4.98 -17.43 24.14
C MET A 222 4.54 -18.30 25.31
N PHE A 223 3.50 -19.11 25.11
CA PHE A 223 2.93 -19.95 26.15
C PHE A 223 2.43 -21.25 25.54
N SER A 224 2.45 -22.33 26.33
CA SER A 224 1.90 -23.62 25.93
C SER A 224 1.32 -24.33 27.15
N MET A 225 0.25 -25.08 26.95
CA MET A 225 -0.39 -25.84 28.01
C MET A 225 -0.93 -27.18 27.48
N PRO A 226 -1.04 -28.21 28.34
CA PRO A 226 -1.76 -29.43 28.00
C PRO A 226 -3.18 -29.10 27.55
N PHE A 227 -3.63 -29.76 26.49
CA PHE A 227 -4.93 -29.50 25.90
C PHE A 227 -5.52 -30.77 25.30
N ALA A 228 -6.70 -31.13 25.77
CA ALA A 228 -7.59 -32.09 25.13
C ALA A 228 -8.89 -31.38 24.76
N GLU A 229 -9.33 -31.51 23.50
CA GLU A 229 -10.54 -30.85 22.98
C GLU A 229 -11.80 -31.16 23.80
N GLN A 230 -11.86 -32.36 24.37
CA GLN A 230 -12.96 -32.81 25.22
C GLN A 230 -13.08 -31.96 26.51
N GLU A 231 -11.95 -31.48 27.02
CA GLU A 231 -11.82 -30.68 28.24
C GLU A 231 -11.91 -29.18 27.98
N TYR A 232 -12.16 -28.75 26.74
CA TYR A 232 -12.21 -27.32 26.38
C TYR A 232 -13.08 -26.50 27.34
N ASP A 233 -14.26 -27.00 27.73
CA ASP A 233 -15.18 -26.28 28.60
C ASP A 233 -14.62 -26.00 30.00
N GLN A 234 -13.69 -26.84 30.47
CA GLN A 234 -12.98 -26.67 31.73
C GLN A 234 -11.75 -25.76 31.57
N LEU A 235 -11.12 -25.78 30.39
CA LEU A 235 -9.89 -25.04 30.09
C LEU A 235 -10.13 -23.65 29.49
N LYS A 236 -11.32 -23.34 28.96
CA LYS A 236 -11.59 -22.10 28.23
C LYS A 236 -11.23 -20.84 29.00
N ASP A 237 -11.55 -20.78 30.30
CA ASP A 237 -11.26 -19.60 31.13
C ASP A 237 -9.74 -19.42 31.33
N LYS A 238 -9.00 -20.52 31.39
CA LYS A 238 -7.52 -20.52 31.43
C LYS A 238 -6.92 -20.09 30.10
N ILE A 239 -7.48 -20.58 28.99
CA ILE A 239 -7.08 -20.20 27.62
C ILE A 239 -7.27 -18.70 27.41
N ARG A 240 -8.43 -18.16 27.78
CA ARG A 240 -8.71 -16.71 27.70
C ARG A 240 -7.74 -15.93 28.58
N PHE A 241 -7.49 -16.39 29.80
CA PHE A 241 -6.54 -15.74 30.69
C PHE A 241 -5.11 -15.73 30.14
N ALA A 242 -4.65 -16.83 29.53
CA ALA A 242 -3.35 -16.89 28.87
C ALA A 242 -3.26 -15.89 27.69
N GLN A 243 -4.32 -15.75 26.89
CA GLN A 243 -4.36 -14.76 25.80
C GLN A 243 -4.32 -13.32 26.32
N ILE A 244 -5.03 -13.03 27.42
CA ILE A 244 -4.99 -11.72 28.11
C ILE A 244 -3.58 -11.45 28.66
N ALA A 245 -2.95 -12.45 29.28
CA ALA A 245 -1.59 -12.37 29.79
C ALA A 245 -0.57 -12.06 28.67
N ILE A 246 -0.66 -12.76 27.54
CA ILE A 246 0.17 -12.50 26.36
C ILE A 246 -0.05 -11.08 25.84
N MET A 247 -1.31 -10.66 25.67
CA MET A 247 -1.65 -9.30 25.23
C MET A 247 -1.05 -8.23 26.15
N GLY A 248 -1.17 -8.42 27.47
CA GLY A 248 -0.62 -7.52 28.49
C GLY A 248 0.90 -7.44 28.46
N VAL A 249 1.58 -8.60 28.47
CA VAL A 249 3.04 -8.67 28.41
C VAL A 249 3.58 -8.02 27.14
N VAL A 250 3.01 -8.35 25.97
CA VAL A 250 3.47 -7.80 24.69
C VAL A 250 3.22 -6.30 24.62
N ARG A 251 2.05 -5.82 25.08
CA ARG A 251 1.77 -4.38 25.17
C ARG A 251 2.80 -3.68 26.03
N ASP A 252 3.10 -4.21 27.22
CA ASP A 252 4.06 -3.57 28.12
C ASP A 252 5.47 -3.57 27.53
N ASN A 253 5.89 -4.66 26.86
CA ASN A 253 7.16 -4.69 26.12
C ASN A 253 7.18 -3.62 25.01
N PHE A 254 6.12 -3.54 24.21
CA PHE A 254 6.00 -2.56 23.13
C PHE A 254 6.07 -1.12 23.68
N MET A 255 5.31 -0.82 24.72
CA MET A 255 5.29 0.51 25.35
C MET A 255 6.62 0.87 26.01
N LEU A 256 7.30 -0.11 26.59
CA LEU A 256 8.59 0.09 27.22
C LEU A 256 9.69 0.37 26.20
N PHE A 257 9.80 -0.46 25.15
CA PHE A 257 10.90 -0.34 24.20
C PHE A 257 10.69 0.74 23.14
N GLU A 258 9.46 1.00 22.70
CA GLU A 258 9.20 2.03 21.68
C GLU A 258 8.90 3.41 22.28
N PHE A 259 8.37 3.49 23.53
CA PHE A 259 7.94 4.76 24.14
C PHE A 259 8.49 5.02 25.56
N GLN A 260 9.37 4.16 26.08
CA GLN A 260 9.96 4.29 27.42
C GLN A 260 8.89 4.44 28.52
N LYS A 261 7.73 3.81 28.33
CA LYS A 261 6.64 3.82 29.31
C LYS A 261 6.72 2.60 30.21
N PRO A 262 6.47 2.76 31.52
CA PRO A 262 6.53 1.66 32.45
C PRO A 262 5.38 0.66 32.21
N PRO A 263 5.57 -0.62 32.60
CA PRO A 263 4.52 -1.63 32.52
C PRO A 263 3.29 -1.28 33.34
N VAL A 264 2.12 -1.70 32.86
CA VAL A 264 0.82 -1.43 33.51
C VAL A 264 0.06 -2.73 33.81
N PHE A 265 0.23 -3.79 33.01
CA PHE A 265 -0.57 -5.00 33.13
C PHE A 265 -0.49 -5.69 34.51
N PRO A 266 0.66 -5.75 35.22
CA PRO A 266 0.74 -6.37 36.54
C PRO A 266 -0.15 -5.72 37.60
N LYS A 267 -0.59 -4.48 37.39
CA LYS A 267 -1.53 -3.77 38.29
C LYS A 267 -3.00 -3.98 37.90
N VAL A 268 -3.25 -4.42 36.67
CA VAL A 268 -4.58 -4.60 36.09
C VAL A 268 -5.05 -6.05 36.20
N VAL A 269 -4.10 -7.00 36.31
CA VAL A 269 -4.41 -8.41 36.47
C VAL A 269 -5.07 -8.68 37.84
N GLU A 270 -6.12 -9.49 37.83
CA GLU A 270 -6.89 -9.84 39.02
C GLU A 270 -6.19 -10.98 39.77
N GLN A 271 -5.89 -10.79 41.06
CA GLN A 271 -5.17 -11.76 41.88
C GLN A 271 -5.87 -13.13 41.90
N GLU A 272 -7.20 -13.15 41.99
CA GLU A 272 -8.00 -14.39 41.96
C GLU A 272 -7.72 -15.25 40.72
N ARG A 273 -7.41 -14.64 39.57
CA ARG A 273 -7.07 -15.37 38.34
C ARG A 273 -5.64 -15.90 38.36
N LEU A 274 -4.71 -15.18 38.98
CA LEU A 274 -3.34 -15.66 39.19
C LEU A 274 -3.34 -16.90 40.08
N ASP A 275 -4.04 -16.84 41.20
CA ASP A 275 -4.15 -17.95 42.15
C ASP A 275 -4.81 -19.19 41.52
N LYS A 276 -5.81 -18.98 40.66
CA LYS A 276 -6.53 -20.06 39.96
C LYS A 276 -5.70 -20.73 38.86
N TYR A 277 -4.76 -20.01 38.23
CA TYR A 277 -4.01 -20.47 37.06
C TYR A 277 -2.50 -20.29 37.25
N PRO A 278 -1.85 -21.15 38.08
CA PRO A 278 -0.47 -20.97 38.51
C PRO A 278 0.56 -21.04 37.37
N ASP A 279 0.25 -21.73 36.28
CA ASP A 279 1.14 -21.79 35.12
C ASP A 279 1.13 -20.51 34.28
N VAL A 280 -0.03 -19.84 34.17
CA VAL A 280 -0.12 -18.50 33.55
C VAL A 280 0.55 -17.47 34.46
N HIS A 281 0.41 -17.61 35.78
CA HIS A 281 1.10 -16.79 36.77
C HIS A 281 2.62 -16.94 36.66
N GLN A 282 3.13 -18.18 36.60
CA GLN A 282 4.55 -18.45 36.41
C GLN A 282 5.07 -17.87 35.09
N PHE A 283 4.28 -17.94 34.01
CA PHE A 283 4.60 -17.28 32.75
C PHE A 283 4.79 -15.77 32.95
N LEU A 284 3.87 -15.08 33.64
CA LEU A 284 4.00 -13.65 33.92
C LEU A 284 5.26 -13.33 34.73
N VAL A 285 5.52 -14.08 35.82
CA VAL A 285 6.73 -13.91 36.64
C VAL A 285 7.99 -14.02 35.78
N THR A 286 8.06 -15.03 34.93
CA THR A 286 9.20 -15.24 34.02
C THR A 286 9.35 -14.10 33.02
N GLN A 287 8.26 -13.64 32.39
CA GLN A 287 8.33 -12.55 31.40
C GLN A 287 8.74 -11.22 32.03
N TYR A 288 8.15 -10.84 33.16
CA TYR A 288 8.50 -9.58 33.85
C TYR A 288 9.88 -9.63 34.52
N GLY A 289 10.31 -10.80 34.98
CA GLY A 289 11.68 -11.03 35.44
C GLY A 289 12.70 -10.79 34.32
N ALA A 290 12.47 -11.39 33.15
CA ALA A 290 13.32 -11.18 31.96
C ALA A 290 13.30 -9.72 31.49
N LEU A 291 12.13 -9.07 31.52
CA LEU A 291 12.00 -7.66 31.15
C LEU A 291 12.84 -6.75 32.05
N LYS A 292 12.80 -6.99 33.37
CA LYS A 292 13.62 -6.28 34.36
C LYS A 292 15.11 -6.50 34.12
N GLU A 293 15.53 -7.73 33.84
CA GLU A 293 16.92 -8.04 33.53
C GLU A 293 17.38 -7.30 32.27
N GLN A 294 16.56 -7.31 31.21
CA GLN A 294 16.86 -6.66 29.94
C GLN A 294 16.99 -5.14 30.07
N THR A 295 16.10 -4.47 30.83
CA THR A 295 16.23 -3.02 31.06
C THR A 295 17.46 -2.66 31.89
N THR A 296 17.85 -3.54 32.81
CA THR A 296 19.00 -3.30 33.71
C THR A 296 20.33 -3.57 32.99
N THR A 297 20.38 -4.50 32.04
CA THR A 297 21.61 -4.91 31.35
C THR A 297 21.84 -4.22 30.01
N SER A 298 20.78 -3.84 29.28
CA SER A 298 20.90 -3.23 27.96
C SER A 298 21.47 -1.81 28.04
N THR A 299 22.65 -1.61 27.47
CA THR A 299 23.27 -0.29 27.31
C THR A 299 22.48 0.59 26.35
N ASP A 300 21.93 -0.02 25.29
CA ASP A 300 21.17 0.69 24.25
C ASP A 300 19.89 1.26 24.85
N PHE A 301 19.12 0.45 25.60
CA PHE A 301 17.91 0.91 26.27
C PHE A 301 18.19 2.09 27.22
N LYS A 302 19.26 1.98 28.02
CA LYS A 302 19.66 3.06 28.93
C LYS A 302 20.08 4.33 28.22
N ALA A 303 20.68 4.23 27.03
CA ALA A 303 21.06 5.39 26.22
C ALA A 303 19.84 6.17 25.70
N PHE A 304 18.69 5.51 25.53
CA PHE A 304 17.45 6.13 25.04
C PHE A 304 16.56 6.71 26.15
N CYS A 305 16.87 6.47 27.43
CA CYS A 305 16.06 6.92 28.55
C CYS A 305 16.76 8.04 29.33
N SER A 306 16.00 8.99 29.86
CA SER A 306 16.52 9.90 30.88
C SER A 306 16.74 9.17 32.21
N ASN A 307 17.65 9.68 33.05
CA ASN A 307 17.90 9.09 34.38
C ASN A 307 16.63 8.98 35.23
N ARG A 308 15.71 9.94 35.10
CA ARG A 308 14.43 9.92 35.82
C ARG A 308 13.53 8.79 35.31
N GLU A 309 13.40 8.65 34.00
CA GLU A 309 12.60 7.58 33.39
C GLU A 309 13.15 6.20 33.77
N LEU A 310 14.48 6.02 33.78
CA LEU A 310 15.10 4.77 34.20
C LEU A 310 14.74 4.41 35.65
N ILE A 311 14.86 5.36 36.58
CA ILE A 311 14.50 5.14 37.99
C ILE A 311 13.02 4.77 38.12
N ASP A 312 12.12 5.50 37.44
CA ASP A 312 10.68 5.24 37.48
C ASP A 312 10.35 3.85 36.91
N ILE A 313 10.96 3.47 35.79
CA ILE A 313 10.80 2.17 35.13
C ILE A 313 11.31 1.05 36.03
N GLU A 314 12.52 1.16 36.56
CA GLU A 314 13.15 0.16 37.42
C GLU A 314 12.33 -0.05 38.70
N GLN A 315 11.84 1.03 39.31
CA GLN A 315 10.99 0.96 40.49
C GLN A 315 9.66 0.26 40.19
N ILE A 316 8.99 0.60 39.08
CA ILE A 316 7.72 -0.02 38.71
C ILE A 316 7.89 -1.49 38.33
N LEU A 317 8.97 -1.85 37.63
CA LEU A 317 9.31 -3.24 37.32
C LEU A 317 9.61 -4.03 38.59
N GLN A 318 10.36 -3.46 39.53
CA GLN A 318 10.61 -4.10 40.83
C GLN A 318 9.32 -4.32 41.61
N THR A 319 8.43 -3.33 41.67
CA THR A 319 7.12 -3.48 42.30
C THR A 319 6.30 -4.55 41.60
N SER A 320 6.27 -4.56 40.27
CA SER A 320 5.51 -5.53 39.47
C SER A 320 5.97 -6.97 39.72
N VAL A 321 7.29 -7.20 39.73
CA VAL A 321 7.86 -8.52 40.05
C VAL A 321 7.54 -8.92 41.48
N ASN A 322 7.58 -7.98 42.43
CA ASN A 322 7.22 -8.27 43.82
C ASN A 322 5.73 -8.61 43.97
N THR A 323 4.84 -7.87 43.32
CA THR A 323 3.40 -8.14 43.31
C THR A 323 3.10 -9.50 42.69
N LEU A 324 3.81 -9.89 41.64
CA LEU A 324 3.66 -11.21 41.02
C LEU A 324 4.34 -12.33 41.81
N ASN A 325 5.18 -12.05 42.81
CA ASN A 325 5.81 -13.09 43.64
C ASN A 325 5.11 -13.28 44.99
N GLN A 326 4.13 -12.44 45.31
CA GLN A 326 3.23 -12.59 46.46
C GLN A 326 2.08 -13.53 46.07
#